data_AF-I0HJH3-F1
#
_entry.id   AF-I0HJH3-F1
#
_cell.length_a   1.000
_cell.length_b   1.000
_cell.length_c   1.000
_cell.angle_alpha   90.00
_cell.angle_beta   90.00
_cell.angle_gamma   90.00
#
_symmetry.space_group_name_H-M   'P 1'
#
loop_
_entity.id
_entity.type
_entity.pdbx_description
1 polymer ?
#
loop_
_entity_poly.entity_id
_entity_poly.type
_entity_poly.pdbx_seq_one_letter_code
_entity_poly.pdbx_strand_id
1 'polypeptide(L)'
;MNDLNRLAVLDPARGTEPTEMQWARSRAAVERIMSGQGSGAVRRSPARRWITIGAVAVAAGLAAVVAVPILVPGAAEKAVASWTAMPTSRTGDQVMTQAEICGSGEVGGSSATVRPSDVILAEQRGDATLLIMRKTSGDVVECLIVGKDQVASMGLTAGKPLPAPPAGTVNLETMSSAGEGDGMWSNVVGLAAPDVTAVEIRLDNGRTFQASVRGGWWGAWWPGPEGGEGTDTFTIIVHSGAGTTEHRPSELP
;
A
#
# COMPACT_ATOMS: atom_id res chain seq x y z
N MET A 1 3.95 30.76 -23.90
CA MET A 1 3.08 29.57 -23.99
C MET A 1 2.91 29.03 -22.58
N ASN A 2 1.70 29.07 -22.03
CA ASN A 2 1.43 28.73 -20.63
C ASN A 2 1.41 27.20 -20.41
N ASP A 3 1.91 26.78 -19.25
CA ASP A 3 2.09 25.38 -18.82
C ASP A 3 0.82 24.53 -18.91
N LEU A 4 -0.35 25.16 -18.74
CA LEU A 4 -1.66 24.53 -18.88
C LEU A 4 -1.92 23.95 -20.29
N ASN A 5 -1.36 24.55 -21.34
CA ASN A 5 -1.50 24.02 -22.70
C ASN A 5 -0.68 22.74 -22.93
N ARG A 6 0.37 22.50 -22.13
CA ARG A 6 1.14 21.25 -22.17
C ARG A 6 0.38 20.13 -21.48
N LEU A 7 -0.28 20.41 -20.36
CA LEU A 7 -1.09 19.41 -19.64
C LEU A 7 -2.33 18.99 -20.43
N ALA A 8 -2.95 19.92 -21.18
CA ALA A 8 -4.09 19.61 -22.04
C ALA A 8 -3.77 18.58 -23.15
N VAL A 9 -2.49 18.33 -23.48
CA VAL A 9 -2.08 17.25 -24.40
C VAL A 9 -2.27 15.86 -23.80
N LEU A 10 -2.26 15.76 -22.47
CA LEU A 10 -2.36 14.48 -21.75
C LEU A 10 -3.81 14.09 -21.45
N ASP A 11 -4.79 14.93 -21.76
CA ASP A 11 -6.21 14.59 -21.61
C ASP A 11 -6.64 13.67 -22.76
N PRO A 12 -6.92 12.38 -22.51
CA PRO A 12 -7.39 11.46 -23.54
C PRO A 12 -8.77 11.83 -24.08
N ALA A 13 -9.52 12.71 -23.40
CA ALA A 13 -10.79 13.26 -23.88
C ALA A 13 -10.62 14.55 -24.69
N ARG A 14 -9.40 15.03 -24.94
CA ARG A 14 -9.15 16.28 -25.67
C ARG A 14 -9.78 16.22 -27.07
N GLY A 15 -10.65 17.19 -27.35
CA GLY A 15 -11.32 17.31 -28.65
C GLY A 15 -12.50 16.35 -28.83
N THR A 16 -12.87 15.59 -27.80
CA THR A 16 -14.08 14.78 -27.79
C THR A 16 -15.17 15.54 -27.04
N GLU A 17 -16.19 15.99 -27.75
CA GLU A 17 -17.36 16.59 -27.11
C GLU A 17 -18.27 15.47 -26.59
N PRO A 18 -18.62 15.45 -25.28
CA PRO A 18 -19.48 14.40 -24.75
C PRO A 18 -20.86 14.46 -25.42
N THR A 19 -21.38 13.28 -25.77
CA THR A 19 -22.77 13.16 -26.24
C THR A 19 -23.76 13.61 -25.17
N GLU A 20 -24.98 13.99 -25.56
CA GLU A 20 -26.04 14.38 -24.61
C GLU A 20 -26.28 13.30 -23.53
N MET A 21 -26.18 12.03 -23.91
CA MET A 21 -26.35 10.90 -23.01
C MET A 21 -25.17 10.73 -22.03
N GLN A 22 -23.96 11.10 -22.42
CA GLN A 22 -22.80 11.15 -21.51
C GLN A 22 -22.91 12.33 -20.56
N TRP A 23 -23.35 13.49 -21.06
CA TRP A 23 -23.64 14.66 -20.23
C TRP A 23 -24.70 14.38 -19.16
N ALA A 24 -25.80 13.73 -19.54
CA ALA A 24 -26.86 13.34 -18.62
C ALA A 24 -26.34 12.39 -17.53
N ARG A 25 -25.47 11.43 -17.89
CA ARG A 25 -24.85 10.49 -16.94
C ARG A 25 -23.89 11.18 -15.97
N SER A 26 -23.01 12.06 -16.46
CA SER A 26 -22.07 12.80 -15.61
C SER A 26 -22.79 13.73 -14.63
N ARG A 27 -23.84 14.42 -15.08
CA ARG A 27 -24.66 15.30 -14.22
C ARG A 27 -25.35 14.52 -13.11
N ALA A 28 -25.98 13.39 -13.45
CA ALA A 28 -26.62 12.52 -12.45
C ALA A 28 -25.64 11.92 -11.44
N ALA A 29 -24.38 11.69 -11.83
CA ALA A 29 -23.33 11.23 -10.92
C ALA A 29 -22.91 12.34 -9.92
N VAL A 30 -22.69 13.56 -10.41
CA VAL A 30 -22.34 14.71 -9.55
C VAL A 30 -23.47 15.02 -8.57
N GLU A 31 -24.72 15.04 -9.01
CA GLU A 31 -25.89 15.27 -8.14
C GLU A 31 -26.01 14.22 -7.03
N ARG A 32 -25.66 12.96 -7.31
CA ARG A 32 -25.63 11.89 -6.31
C ARG A 32 -24.54 12.07 -5.26
N ILE A 33 -23.38 12.59 -5.65
CA ILE A 33 -22.26 12.88 -4.74
C ILE A 33 -22.63 14.09 -3.86
N MET A 34 -23.15 15.15 -4.46
CA MET A 34 -23.57 16.36 -3.74
C MET A 34 -24.72 16.11 -2.77
N SER A 35 -25.61 15.16 -3.07
CA SER A 35 -26.70 14.77 -2.17
C SER A 35 -26.28 13.79 -1.06
N GLY A 36 -24.99 13.44 -0.95
CA GLY A 36 -24.48 12.53 0.08
C GLY A 36 -24.96 11.08 -0.08
N GLN A 37 -25.56 10.73 -1.22
CA GLN A 37 -26.07 9.38 -1.52
C GLN A 37 -25.00 8.43 -2.08
N GLY A 38 -23.72 8.81 -1.97
CA GLY A 38 -22.56 8.11 -2.55
C GLY A 38 -22.25 6.72 -2.00
N SER A 39 -22.92 6.26 -0.93
CA SER A 39 -22.63 4.95 -0.29
C SER A 39 -23.82 4.00 -0.28
N GLY A 40 -24.72 4.10 -1.27
CA GLY A 40 -25.84 3.18 -1.43
C GLY A 40 -25.41 1.92 -2.21
N ALA A 41 -25.27 0.80 -1.50
CA ALA A 41 -25.07 -0.54 -2.05
C ALA A 41 -25.77 -0.75 -3.40
N VAL A 42 -25.02 -1.20 -4.42
CA VAL A 42 -25.59 -1.62 -5.69
C VAL A 42 -26.62 -2.72 -5.40
N ARG A 43 -27.91 -2.36 -5.44
CA ARG A 43 -29.02 -3.31 -5.46
C ARG A 43 -28.90 -4.14 -6.73
N ARG A 44 -28.23 -5.29 -6.63
CA ARG A 44 -28.26 -6.33 -7.66
C ARG A 44 -29.72 -6.78 -7.77
N SER A 45 -30.35 -6.52 -8.92
CA SER A 45 -31.69 -7.05 -9.20
C SER A 45 -31.62 -8.58 -9.23
N PRO A 46 -32.58 -9.30 -8.62
CA PRO A 46 -32.61 -10.75 -8.71
C PRO A 46 -33.20 -11.11 -10.08
N ALA A 47 -32.33 -11.35 -11.06
CA ALA A 47 -32.74 -11.95 -12.33
C ALA A 47 -33.26 -13.37 -12.05
N ARG A 48 -34.59 -13.52 -12.00
CA ARG A 48 -35.33 -14.79 -11.96
C ARG A 48 -34.85 -15.68 -13.11
N ARG A 49 -33.95 -16.63 -12.82
CA ARG A 49 -33.67 -17.76 -13.72
C ARG A 49 -34.78 -18.79 -13.54
N TRP A 50 -35.63 -18.91 -14.55
CA TRP A 50 -36.55 -20.03 -14.71
C TRP A 50 -35.72 -21.30 -14.90
N ILE A 51 -35.87 -22.26 -13.99
CA ILE A 51 -35.32 -23.60 -14.13
C ILE A 51 -36.38 -24.43 -14.83
N THR A 52 -36.22 -24.64 -16.14
CA THR A 52 -36.85 -25.74 -16.86
C THR A 52 -35.98 -26.97 -16.68
N ILE A 53 -36.44 -27.89 -15.83
CA ILE A 53 -35.96 -29.27 -15.75
C ILE A 53 -36.44 -29.97 -17.03
N GLY A 54 -35.53 -30.24 -17.95
CA GLY A 54 -35.75 -31.06 -19.14
C GLY A 54 -34.68 -32.14 -19.21
N ALA A 55 -35.10 -33.38 -19.02
CA ALA A 55 -34.23 -34.54 -18.86
C ALA A 55 -33.86 -35.18 -20.21
N VAL A 56 -32.59 -35.63 -20.29
CA VAL A 56 -32.03 -36.76 -21.06
C VAL A 56 -31.86 -36.63 -22.58
N ALA A 57 -30.59 -36.66 -23.02
CA ALA A 57 -30.09 -37.63 -24.01
C ALA A 57 -28.55 -37.73 -23.94
N VAL A 58 -28.06 -38.95 -23.75
CA VAL A 58 -26.64 -39.32 -23.77
C VAL A 58 -26.14 -39.28 -25.22
N ALA A 59 -25.12 -38.47 -25.51
CA ALA A 59 -24.27 -38.62 -26.68
C ALA A 59 -22.84 -38.14 -26.36
N ALA A 60 -21.88 -38.89 -26.87
CA ALA A 60 -20.47 -38.83 -26.53
C ALA A 60 -19.79 -37.47 -26.79
N GLY A 61 -18.79 -37.18 -25.96
CA GLY A 61 -17.61 -36.42 -26.35
C GLY A 61 -17.81 -34.91 -26.52
N LEU A 62 -17.60 -34.18 -25.44
CA LEU A 62 -16.73 -33.00 -25.34
C LEU A 62 -16.71 -32.62 -23.86
N ALA A 63 -15.55 -32.73 -23.22
CA ALA A 63 -15.36 -32.22 -21.86
C ALA A 63 -15.57 -30.70 -21.91
N ALA A 64 -16.78 -30.25 -21.60
CA ALA A 64 -17.06 -28.85 -21.36
C ALA A 64 -16.33 -28.47 -20.07
N VAL A 65 -15.12 -27.93 -20.21
CA VAL A 65 -14.41 -27.26 -19.14
C VAL A 65 -15.29 -26.09 -18.73
N VAL A 66 -16.09 -26.28 -17.68
CA VAL A 66 -16.74 -25.17 -16.99
C VAL A 66 -15.60 -24.35 -16.41
N ALA A 67 -15.20 -23.30 -17.13
CA ALA A 67 -14.30 -22.29 -16.62
C ALA A 67 -15.04 -21.57 -15.50
N VAL A 68 -14.92 -22.09 -14.28
CA VAL A 68 -15.17 -21.29 -13.08
C VAL A 68 -14.09 -20.21 -13.13
N PRO A 69 -14.44 -18.91 -13.27
CA PRO A 69 -13.45 -17.87 -13.13
C PRO A 69 -12.92 -17.98 -11.71
N ILE A 70 -11.70 -18.51 -11.56
CA ILE A 70 -10.99 -18.47 -10.30
C ILE A 70 -10.74 -16.98 -10.06
N LEU A 71 -11.49 -16.40 -9.14
CA LEU A 71 -11.24 -15.06 -8.60
C LEU A 71 -9.93 -15.17 -7.80
N VAL A 72 -8.81 -15.13 -8.51
CA VAL A 72 -7.49 -15.03 -7.87
C VAL A 72 -7.43 -13.63 -7.28
N PRO A 73 -7.33 -13.48 -5.95
CA PRO A 73 -7.17 -12.17 -5.34
C PRO A 73 -5.92 -11.49 -5.92
N GLY A 74 -5.97 -10.17 -6.09
CA GLY A 74 -4.79 -9.41 -6.46
C GLY A 74 -3.70 -9.51 -5.36
N ALA A 75 -2.49 -9.06 -5.71
CA ALA A 75 -1.35 -9.13 -4.79
C ALA A 75 -1.61 -8.36 -3.48
N ALA A 76 -2.31 -7.23 -3.54
CA ALA A 76 -2.68 -6.42 -2.37
C ALA A 76 -3.67 -7.16 -1.46
N GLU A 77 -4.72 -7.76 -2.02
CA GLU A 77 -5.71 -8.55 -1.28
C GLU A 77 -5.06 -9.76 -0.62
N LYS A 78 -4.12 -10.42 -1.31
CA LYS A 78 -3.34 -11.53 -0.74
C LYS A 78 -2.43 -11.08 0.40
N ALA A 79 -1.76 -9.94 0.27
CA ALA A 79 -0.99 -9.32 1.35
C ALA A 79 -1.88 -9.08 2.56
N VAL A 80 -2.98 -8.36 2.37
CA VAL A 80 -3.93 -8.01 3.44
C VAL A 80 -4.48 -9.26 4.12
N ALA A 81 -4.90 -10.28 3.35
CA ALA A 81 -5.48 -11.51 3.87
C ALA A 81 -4.49 -12.35 4.70
N SER A 82 -3.18 -12.27 4.41
CA SER A 82 -2.14 -13.03 5.11
C SER A 82 -1.45 -12.23 6.22
N TRP A 83 -1.77 -10.95 6.38
CA TRP A 83 -1.10 -10.03 7.29
C TRP A 83 -1.11 -10.50 8.75
N THR A 84 -0.02 -10.21 9.46
CA THR A 84 0.15 -10.51 10.89
C THR A 84 0.62 -9.28 11.67
N ALA A 85 0.14 -9.10 12.90
CA ALA A 85 0.49 -7.94 13.74
C ALA A 85 1.97 -7.87 14.13
N MET A 86 2.66 -9.01 14.22
CA MET A 86 4.08 -9.05 14.57
C MET A 86 4.92 -9.28 13.31
N PRO A 87 5.90 -8.43 13.02
CA PRO A 87 6.78 -8.60 11.87
C PRO A 87 7.81 -9.71 12.13
N THR A 88 8.16 -10.45 11.08
CA THR A 88 9.34 -11.33 11.10
C THR A 88 10.51 -10.60 10.45
N SER A 89 11.56 -10.33 11.21
CA SER A 89 12.76 -9.69 10.64
C SER A 89 13.43 -10.58 9.60
N ARG A 90 13.89 -9.96 8.51
CA ARG A 90 14.66 -10.61 7.45
C ARG A 90 16.03 -9.96 7.29
N THR A 91 17.02 -10.74 6.87
CA THR A 91 18.34 -10.22 6.45
C THR A 91 18.32 -9.86 4.98
N GLY A 92 19.23 -8.99 4.52
CA GLY A 92 19.37 -8.66 3.11
C GLY A 92 19.52 -9.90 2.21
N ASP A 93 20.32 -10.88 2.63
CA ASP A 93 20.50 -12.14 1.92
C ASP A 93 19.20 -12.92 1.72
N GLN A 94 18.29 -12.87 2.70
CA GLN A 94 17.02 -13.60 2.66
C GLN A 94 15.98 -12.99 1.71
N VAL A 95 16.15 -11.72 1.35
CA VAL A 95 15.17 -10.95 0.57
C VAL A 95 15.73 -10.48 -0.76
N MET A 96 16.83 -11.06 -1.25
CA MET A 96 17.51 -10.58 -2.45
C MET A 96 16.59 -10.51 -3.67
N THR A 97 15.70 -11.49 -3.88
CA THR A 97 14.72 -11.42 -4.98
C THR A 97 13.81 -10.21 -4.87
N GLN A 98 13.30 -9.90 -3.67
CA GLN A 98 12.47 -8.73 -3.43
C GLN A 98 13.29 -7.44 -3.53
N ALA A 99 14.52 -7.44 -3.03
CA ALA A 99 15.41 -6.30 -3.08
C ALA A 99 15.79 -5.94 -4.52
N GLU A 100 16.05 -6.93 -5.39
CA GLU A 100 16.27 -6.73 -6.83
C GLU A 100 15.04 -6.12 -7.52
N ILE A 101 13.83 -6.59 -7.21
CA ILE A 101 12.58 -6.00 -7.72
C ILE A 101 12.50 -4.53 -7.27
N CYS A 102 12.73 -4.26 -5.99
CA CYS A 102 12.70 -2.91 -5.43
C CYS A 102 13.73 -1.98 -6.09
N GLY A 103 14.98 -2.44 -6.22
CA GLY A 103 16.07 -1.67 -6.81
C GLY A 103 15.97 -1.47 -8.31
N SER A 104 15.19 -2.31 -9.01
CA SER A 104 14.95 -2.17 -10.46
C SER A 104 13.95 -1.07 -10.82
N GLY A 105 13.11 -0.63 -9.89
CA GLY A 105 12.16 0.46 -10.10
C GLY A 105 12.87 1.81 -10.24
N GLU A 106 12.22 2.79 -10.88
CA GLU A 106 12.75 4.15 -11.07
C GLU A 106 12.41 5.11 -9.91
N VAL A 107 11.64 4.63 -8.91
CA VAL A 107 11.30 5.39 -7.71
C VAL A 107 12.54 5.64 -6.87
N GLY A 108 12.79 6.88 -6.45
CA GLY A 108 14.00 7.24 -5.70
C GLY A 108 15.28 7.14 -6.54
N GLY A 109 15.19 7.43 -7.84
CA GLY A 109 16.34 7.44 -8.75
C GLY A 109 16.45 6.20 -9.63
N SER A 110 17.46 6.19 -10.51
CA SER A 110 17.63 5.15 -11.52
C SER A 110 17.74 3.74 -10.94
N SER A 111 17.39 2.76 -11.76
CA SER A 111 17.63 1.34 -11.45
C SER A 111 19.06 1.09 -10.97
N ALA A 112 19.19 0.24 -9.96
CA ALA A 112 20.45 -0.03 -9.28
C ALA A 112 20.75 -1.52 -9.22
N THR A 113 22.04 -1.87 -9.30
CA THR A 113 22.49 -3.22 -8.90
C THR A 113 22.38 -3.33 -7.38
N VAL A 114 21.67 -4.33 -6.89
CA VAL A 114 21.36 -4.50 -5.48
C VAL A 114 22.29 -5.50 -4.83
N ARG A 115 22.76 -5.20 -3.62
CA ARG A 115 23.55 -6.08 -2.76
C ARG A 115 22.82 -6.30 -1.42
N PRO A 116 23.09 -7.40 -0.71
CA PRO A 116 22.53 -7.62 0.62
C PRO A 116 22.75 -6.46 1.60
N SER A 117 23.91 -5.81 1.51
CA SER A 117 24.28 -4.65 2.34
C SER A 117 23.46 -3.39 2.09
N ASP A 118 22.77 -3.33 0.95
CA ASP A 118 21.95 -2.18 0.57
C ASP A 118 20.59 -2.20 1.27
N VAL A 119 20.17 -3.38 1.76
CA VAL A 119 18.93 -3.56 2.53
C VAL A 119 19.17 -3.09 3.97
N ILE A 120 18.54 -1.98 4.35
CA ILE A 120 18.66 -1.37 5.68
C ILE A 120 17.72 -2.08 6.66
N LEU A 121 16.47 -2.25 6.24
CA LEU A 121 15.41 -2.90 7.00
C LEU A 121 14.64 -3.82 6.05
N ALA A 122 14.39 -5.04 6.50
CA ALA A 122 13.52 -5.97 5.82
C ALA A 122 12.68 -6.72 6.85
N GLU A 123 11.39 -6.79 6.58
CA GLU A 123 10.44 -7.47 7.45
C GLU A 123 9.33 -8.13 6.63
N GLN A 124 8.79 -9.21 7.17
CA GLN A 124 7.72 -9.97 6.54
C GLN A 124 6.51 -10.10 7.48
N ARG A 125 5.33 -9.83 6.92
CA ARG A 125 4.01 -10.11 7.51
C ARG A 125 3.19 -10.88 6.49
N GLY A 126 2.86 -12.13 6.82
CA GLY A 126 2.21 -13.02 5.86
C GLY A 126 3.06 -13.23 4.61
N ASP A 127 2.44 -13.02 3.45
CA ASP A 127 3.07 -13.18 2.14
C ASP A 127 3.79 -11.91 1.64
N ALA A 128 3.68 -10.79 2.36
CA ALA A 128 4.28 -9.52 1.96
C ALA A 128 5.58 -9.24 2.71
N THR A 129 6.56 -8.70 1.97
CA THR A 129 7.82 -8.20 2.50
C THR A 129 7.88 -6.68 2.33
N LEU A 130 8.04 -5.97 3.43
CA LEU A 130 8.37 -4.54 3.45
C LEU A 130 9.90 -4.40 3.49
N LEU A 131 10.44 -3.54 2.63
CA LEU A 131 11.86 -3.25 2.51
C LEU A 131 12.11 -1.76 2.60
N ILE A 132 13.15 -1.38 3.34
CA ILE A 132 13.81 -0.09 3.23
C ILE A 132 15.24 -0.37 2.78
N MET A 133 15.63 0.19 1.64
CA MET A 133 16.95 -0.05 1.07
C MET A 133 17.55 1.21 0.46
N ARG A 134 18.89 1.23 0.41
CA ARG A 134 19.67 2.27 -0.23
C ARG A 134 19.98 1.90 -1.67
N LYS A 135 19.70 2.78 -2.62
CA LYS A 135 20.15 2.66 -4.00
C LYS A 135 21.59 3.13 -4.16
N THR A 136 22.22 2.74 -5.26
CA THR A 136 23.59 3.17 -5.59
C THR A 136 23.72 4.69 -5.74
N SER A 137 22.63 5.40 -6.08
CA SER A 137 22.57 6.87 -6.09
C SER A 137 22.71 7.50 -4.69
N GLY A 138 22.55 6.70 -3.64
CA GLY A 138 22.50 7.16 -2.25
C GLY A 138 21.08 7.33 -1.72
N ASP A 139 20.08 7.37 -2.61
CA ASP A 139 18.66 7.46 -2.25
C ASP A 139 18.20 6.26 -1.44
N VAL A 140 17.29 6.48 -0.50
CA VAL A 140 16.61 5.42 0.24
C VAL A 140 15.19 5.29 -0.30
N VAL A 141 14.77 4.04 -0.49
CA VAL A 141 13.45 3.69 -1.00
C VAL A 141 12.77 2.69 -0.08
N GLU A 142 11.45 2.82 0.00
CA GLU A 142 10.55 1.83 0.55
C GLU A 142 9.93 1.01 -0.57
N CYS A 143 9.76 -0.30 -0.35
CA CYS A 143 8.96 -1.16 -1.21
C CYS A 143 8.13 -2.16 -0.40
N LEU A 144 6.90 -2.40 -0.83
CA LEU A 144 6.06 -3.50 -0.35
C LEU A 144 5.87 -4.51 -1.48
N ILE A 145 6.29 -5.75 -1.27
CA ILE A 145 6.37 -6.78 -2.31
C ILE A 145 5.65 -8.05 -1.85
N VAL A 146 4.83 -8.63 -2.73
CA VAL A 146 4.12 -9.90 -2.51
C VAL A 146 4.56 -10.89 -3.58
N GLY A 147 5.32 -11.90 -3.19
CA GLY A 147 5.94 -12.82 -4.14
C GLY A 147 6.87 -12.08 -5.11
N LYS A 148 6.44 -11.89 -6.36
CA LYS A 148 7.17 -11.15 -7.42
C LYS A 148 6.52 -9.80 -7.77
N ASP A 149 5.40 -9.47 -7.16
CA ASP A 149 4.63 -8.29 -7.47
C ASP A 149 4.99 -7.17 -6.49
N GLN A 150 5.46 -6.04 -7.01
CA GLN A 150 5.63 -4.82 -6.21
C GLN A 150 4.29 -4.11 -6.09
N VAL A 151 3.73 -4.10 -4.88
CA VAL A 151 2.42 -3.52 -4.59
C VAL A 151 2.53 -2.03 -4.28
N ALA A 152 3.67 -1.61 -3.72
CA ALA A 152 3.98 -0.20 -3.49
C ALA A 152 5.48 0.06 -3.54
N SER A 153 5.84 1.29 -3.91
CA SER A 153 7.19 1.83 -3.73
C SER A 153 7.14 3.33 -3.54
N MET A 154 8.03 3.85 -2.69
CA MET A 154 8.17 5.28 -2.43
C MET A 154 9.65 5.64 -2.22
N GLY A 155 10.05 6.83 -2.68
CA GLY A 155 11.36 7.39 -2.34
C GLY A 155 11.28 8.08 -0.99
N LEU A 156 12.15 7.71 -0.06
CA LEU A 156 12.19 8.24 1.30
C LEU A 156 13.19 9.39 1.44
N THR A 157 14.15 9.50 0.52
CA THR A 157 15.12 10.60 0.48
C THR A 157 15.24 11.17 -0.91
N ALA A 158 15.51 12.46 -1.02
CA ALA A 158 15.82 13.15 -2.28
C ALA A 158 17.33 13.40 -2.43
N GLY A 159 18.13 12.34 -2.40
CA GLY A 159 19.59 12.38 -2.60
C GLY A 159 20.40 12.97 -1.44
N LYS A 160 19.76 13.23 -0.29
CA LYS A 160 20.40 13.80 0.91
C LYS A 160 20.07 12.94 2.13
N PRO A 161 21.06 12.70 3.03
CA PRO A 161 20.77 12.09 4.32
C PRO A 161 19.77 12.93 5.10
N LEU A 162 18.78 12.26 5.68
CA LEU A 162 17.86 12.87 6.62
C LEU A 162 18.54 13.03 8.00
N PRO A 163 18.19 14.08 8.77
CA PRO A 163 18.75 14.29 10.10
C PRO A 163 18.31 13.19 11.05
N ALA A 164 19.24 12.67 11.86
CA ALA A 164 18.92 11.68 12.87
C ALA A 164 17.98 12.28 13.94
N PRO A 165 16.97 11.53 14.43
CA PRO A 165 16.12 11.99 15.52
C PRO A 165 16.91 12.17 16.83
N PRO A 166 16.47 13.06 17.74
CA PRO A 166 16.96 13.12 19.11
C PRO A 166 16.90 11.77 19.85
N ALA A 167 17.72 11.60 20.89
CA ALA A 167 17.73 10.37 21.68
C ALA A 167 16.34 10.03 22.22
N GLY A 168 15.94 8.76 22.10
CA GLY A 168 14.67 8.23 22.55
C GLY A 168 13.46 8.62 21.69
N THR A 169 13.66 9.28 20.55
CA THR A 169 12.57 9.73 19.66
C THR A 169 12.61 9.10 18.27
N VAL A 170 11.54 9.31 17.52
CA VAL A 170 11.42 8.95 16.10
C VAL A 170 10.98 10.17 15.29
N ASN A 171 11.19 10.14 13.98
CA ASN A 171 10.55 11.04 13.02
C ASN A 171 9.56 10.22 12.16
N LEU A 172 8.65 10.91 11.48
CA LEU A 172 7.72 10.30 10.53
C LEU A 172 7.97 10.85 9.13
N GLU A 173 8.62 10.06 8.28
CA GLU A 173 9.05 10.52 6.95
C GLU A 173 7.94 10.35 5.91
N THR A 174 7.13 9.32 6.06
CA THR A 174 5.95 9.11 5.23
C THR A 174 4.88 8.32 5.94
N MET A 175 3.63 8.61 5.59
CA MET A 175 2.47 7.79 5.88
C MET A 175 1.59 7.76 4.64
N SER A 176 1.01 6.62 4.31
CA SER A 176 0.05 6.56 3.21
C SER A 176 -0.97 5.44 3.40
N SER A 177 -2.03 5.53 2.60
CA SER A 177 -3.01 4.46 2.42
C SER A 177 -3.25 4.25 0.94
N ALA A 178 -3.36 2.99 0.53
CA ALA A 178 -3.57 2.61 -0.86
C ALA A 178 -4.45 1.36 -0.97
N GLY A 179 -4.93 1.09 -2.17
CA GLY A 179 -5.83 -0.04 -2.47
C GLY A 179 -7.30 0.34 -2.36
N GLU A 180 -8.16 -0.66 -2.59
CA GLU A 180 -9.61 -0.52 -2.59
C GLU A 180 -10.26 -1.71 -1.89
N GLY A 181 -11.40 -1.50 -1.24
CA GLY A 181 -12.17 -2.56 -0.58
C GLY A 181 -11.34 -3.39 0.39
N ASP A 182 -11.39 -4.72 0.24
CA ASP A 182 -10.67 -5.67 1.10
C ASP A 182 -9.15 -5.70 0.85
N GLY A 183 -8.67 -5.03 -0.21
CA GLY A 183 -7.25 -4.86 -0.50
C GLY A 183 -6.68 -3.55 0.01
N MET A 184 -7.44 -2.76 0.79
CA MET A 184 -6.97 -1.49 1.32
C MET A 184 -5.98 -1.69 2.47
N TRP A 185 -4.88 -0.96 2.43
CA TRP A 185 -3.81 -1.03 3.40
C TRP A 185 -3.17 0.35 3.63
N SER A 186 -2.43 0.44 4.72
CA SER A 186 -1.71 1.63 5.16
C SER A 186 -0.26 1.29 5.47
N ASN A 187 0.64 2.26 5.36
CA ASN A 187 2.00 2.19 5.87
C ASN A 187 2.43 3.48 6.53
N VAL A 188 3.46 3.34 7.36
CA VAL A 188 4.24 4.43 7.93
C VAL A 188 5.70 4.02 7.92
N VAL A 189 6.56 4.97 7.60
CA VAL A 189 8.02 4.81 7.67
C VAL A 189 8.63 6.07 8.26
N GLY A 190 9.65 5.89 9.08
CA GLY A 190 10.48 7.02 9.45
C GLY A 190 11.80 6.62 10.07
N LEU A 191 12.46 7.61 10.68
CA LEU A 191 13.74 7.43 11.34
C LEU A 191 13.57 7.14 12.83
N ALA A 192 14.45 6.32 13.38
CA ALA A 192 14.50 5.99 14.80
C ALA A 192 15.88 6.31 15.37
N ALA A 193 15.91 6.95 16.54
CA ALA A 193 17.15 7.18 17.25
C ALA A 193 17.82 5.85 17.68
N PRO A 194 19.16 5.81 17.84
CA PRO A 194 19.88 4.57 18.13
C PRO A 194 19.47 3.85 19.42
N ASP A 195 18.90 4.56 20.39
CA ASP A 195 18.44 4.04 21.68
C ASP A 195 16.93 3.68 21.70
N VAL A 196 16.22 3.83 20.57
CA VAL A 196 14.87 3.30 20.38
C VAL A 196 14.95 1.79 20.19
N THR A 197 14.22 1.06 21.03
CA THR A 197 14.25 -0.41 21.11
C THR A 197 13.02 -1.05 20.48
N ALA A 198 11.88 -0.35 20.43
CA ALA A 198 10.68 -0.79 19.77
C ALA A 198 9.79 0.41 19.39
N VAL A 199 9.00 0.23 18.34
CA VAL A 199 7.91 1.13 17.96
C VAL A 199 6.66 0.29 17.77
N GLU A 200 5.55 0.71 18.36
CA GLU A 200 4.23 0.10 18.17
C GLU A 200 3.26 1.10 17.57
N ILE A 201 2.30 0.59 16.81
CA ILE A 201 1.20 1.35 16.26
C ILE A 201 -0.07 0.87 16.91
N ARG A 202 -0.84 1.81 17.47
CA ARG A 202 -2.16 1.56 18.04
C ARG A 202 -3.20 2.35 17.25
N LEU A 203 -4.10 1.65 16.58
CA LEU A 203 -5.23 2.28 15.87
C LEU A 203 -6.28 2.76 16.87
N ASP A 204 -7.10 3.74 16.49
CA ASP A 204 -8.20 4.24 17.33
C ASP A 204 -9.24 3.15 17.69
N ASN A 205 -9.33 2.09 16.88
CA ASN A 205 -10.17 0.91 17.16
C ASN A 205 -9.54 -0.04 18.21
N GLY A 206 -8.39 0.30 18.78
CA GLY A 206 -7.68 -0.46 19.81
C GLY A 206 -6.80 -1.60 19.31
N ARG A 207 -6.75 -1.86 17.99
CA ARG A 207 -5.78 -2.82 17.43
C ARG A 207 -4.36 -2.26 17.58
N THR A 208 -3.45 -3.09 18.06
CA THR A 208 -2.02 -2.76 18.20
C THR A 208 -1.16 -3.75 17.41
N PHE A 209 -0.09 -3.26 16.81
CA PHE A 209 0.90 -4.07 16.11
C PHE A 209 2.29 -3.45 16.20
N GLN A 210 3.32 -4.27 16.05
CA GLN A 210 4.71 -3.83 16.17
C GLN A 210 5.23 -3.36 14.82
N ALA A 211 5.92 -2.22 14.80
CA ALA A 211 6.76 -1.81 13.69
C ALA A 211 8.10 -2.56 13.76
N SER A 212 8.75 -2.71 12.60
CA SER A 212 10.15 -3.12 12.57
C SER A 212 11.04 -1.92 12.84
N VAL A 213 12.12 -2.10 13.60
CA VAL A 213 13.12 -1.07 13.87
C VAL A 213 14.51 -1.64 13.58
N ARG A 214 15.25 -1.04 12.63
CA ARG A 214 16.60 -1.48 12.26
C ARG A 214 17.35 -0.40 11.49
N GLY A 215 18.65 -0.26 11.75
CA GLY A 215 19.53 0.57 10.92
C GLY A 215 19.20 2.06 10.93
N GLY A 216 18.61 2.56 12.04
CA GLY A 216 18.14 3.94 12.16
C GLY A 216 16.78 4.22 11.48
N TRP A 217 16.11 3.19 10.97
CA TRP A 217 14.79 3.27 10.36
C TRP A 217 13.78 2.45 11.15
N TRP A 218 12.52 2.86 11.08
CA TRP A 218 11.39 2.07 11.50
C TRP A 218 10.30 2.06 10.42
N GLY A 219 9.49 1.01 10.39
CA GLY A 219 8.42 0.88 9.41
C GLY A 219 7.36 -0.13 9.79
N ALA A 220 6.13 0.16 9.43
CA ALA A 220 4.99 -0.73 9.58
C ALA A 220 4.01 -0.56 8.42
N TRP A 221 3.29 -1.64 8.11
CA TRP A 221 2.14 -1.61 7.23
C TRP A 221 1.03 -2.49 7.80
N TRP A 222 -0.23 -2.17 7.51
CA TRP A 222 -1.40 -2.89 8.03
C TRP A 222 -2.63 -2.82 7.12
N PRO A 223 -3.60 -3.74 7.27
CA PRO A 223 -4.90 -3.66 6.62
C PRO A 223 -5.77 -2.55 7.19
N GLY A 224 -6.33 -1.73 6.30
CA GLY A 224 -7.21 -0.61 6.61
C GLY A 224 -6.71 0.72 6.03
N PRO A 225 -7.51 1.79 6.16
CA PRO A 225 -7.21 3.10 5.60
C PRO A 225 -6.51 4.08 6.57
N GLU A 226 -6.25 3.69 7.82
CA GLU A 226 -5.94 4.59 8.94
C GLU A 226 -4.61 5.36 8.78
N GLY A 227 -3.69 4.92 7.94
CA GLY A 227 -2.42 5.62 7.64
C GLY A 227 -2.53 6.72 6.59
N GLY A 228 -3.73 7.16 6.24
CA GLY A 228 -3.92 8.21 5.24
C GLY A 228 -3.30 9.53 5.67
N GLU A 229 -2.71 10.26 4.71
CA GLU A 229 -2.08 11.56 4.98
C GLU A 229 -3.01 12.54 5.70
N GLY A 230 -2.45 13.24 6.70
CA GLY A 230 -3.17 14.26 7.46
C GLY A 230 -4.21 13.71 8.43
N THR A 231 -4.17 12.40 8.74
CA THR A 231 -5.05 11.79 9.73
C THR A 231 -4.29 11.49 11.03
N ASP A 232 -4.96 11.69 12.16
CA ASP A 232 -4.45 11.32 13.49
C ASP A 232 -5.14 10.07 14.03
N THR A 233 -5.49 9.13 13.15
CA THR A 233 -6.36 7.96 13.47
C THR A 233 -5.61 6.77 14.10
N PHE A 234 -4.33 6.96 14.38
CA PHE A 234 -3.49 6.02 15.10
C PHE A 234 -2.53 6.77 16.04
N THR A 235 -1.91 6.02 16.94
CA THR A 235 -0.89 6.47 17.89
C THR A 235 0.39 5.69 17.65
N ILE A 236 1.52 6.38 17.61
CA ILE A 236 2.87 5.82 17.52
C ILE A 236 3.44 5.77 18.94
N ILE A 237 3.72 4.57 19.43
CA ILE A 237 4.24 4.31 20.77
C ILE A 237 5.72 3.97 20.63
N VAL A 238 6.60 4.75 21.25
CA VAL A 238 8.05 4.63 21.13
C VAL A 238 8.63 4.16 22.45
N HIS A 239 9.38 3.07 22.42
CA HIS A 239 10.07 2.51 23.58
C HIS A 239 11.57 2.75 23.48
N SER A 240 12.16 3.37 24.49
CA SER A 240 13.61 3.62 24.61
C SER A 240 14.11 3.24 26.00
N GLY A 241 15.44 3.34 26.20
CA GLY A 241 16.03 3.18 27.53
C GLY A 241 15.53 4.19 28.57
N ALA A 242 15.02 5.35 28.13
CA ALA A 242 14.49 6.39 29.00
C ALA A 242 13.01 6.16 29.39
N GLY A 243 12.30 5.28 28.69
CA GLY A 243 10.89 5.00 28.93
C GLY A 243 10.07 4.88 27.65
N THR A 244 8.76 5.02 27.79
CA THR A 244 7.79 4.94 26.68
C THR A 244 7.15 6.30 26.45
N THR A 245 7.01 6.70 25.20
CA THR A 245 6.28 7.91 24.78
C THR A 245 5.23 7.55 23.74
N GLU A 246 4.18 8.36 23.63
CA GLU A 246 3.10 8.18 22.66
C GLU A 246 2.92 9.47 21.87
N HIS A 247 2.75 9.35 20.55
CA HIS A 247 2.63 10.48 19.64
C HIS A 247 1.50 10.24 18.64
N ARG A 248 0.78 11.30 18.29
CA ARG A 248 -0.01 11.34 17.07
C ARG A 248 0.91 11.57 15.86
N PRO A 249 0.52 11.14 14.66
CA PRO A 249 1.29 11.39 13.43
C PRO A 249 1.60 12.88 13.24
N SER A 250 0.64 13.77 13.52
CA SER A 250 0.82 15.23 13.40
C SER A 250 1.79 15.86 14.41
N GLU A 251 2.16 15.13 15.46
CA GLU A 251 3.10 15.60 16.51
C GLU A 251 4.55 15.28 16.18
N LEU A 252 4.80 14.40 15.21
CA LEU A 252 6.14 14.00 14.80
C LEU A 252 6.67 14.92 13.68
N PRO A 253 7.98 15.22 13.69
CA PRO A 253 8.64 15.99 12.64
C PRO A 253 8.79 15.19 11.34
#